data_AF-A0A352XEJ8-F1
#
_entry.id   AF-A0A352XEJ8-F1
#
_cell.length_a   1.000
_cell.length_b   1.000
_cell.length_c   1.000
_cell.angle_alpha   90.00
_cell.angle_beta   90.00
_cell.angle_gamma   90.00
#
_symmetry.space_group_name_H-M   'P 1'
#
loop_
_entity.id
_entity.type
_entity.pdbx_description
1 polymer ?
#
loop_
_entity_poly.entity_id
_entity_poly.type
_entity_poly.pdbx_seq_one_letter_code
_entity_poly.pdbx_strand_id
1 'polypeptide(L)' 'MEIIFGVAIVCYLFIAVSLSIKYFSLFSKEQNISPEDQTICIITFAIASIFWPIVIPISYFELFESPNSVKKTLVGVNE' A
#
# COMPACT_ATOMS: atom_id res chain seq x y z
N MET A 1 -1.36 -24.51 4.89
CA MET A 1 -1.49 -23.07 5.17
C MET A 1 -0.41 -22.26 4.47
N GLU A 2 0.85 -22.71 4.45
CA GLU A 2 1.97 -21.98 3.81
C GLU A 2 1.79 -21.75 2.30
N ILE A 3 1.29 -22.75 1.56
CA ILE A 3 1.04 -22.61 0.11
C ILE A 3 -0.04 -21.56 -0.19
N ILE A 4 -1.09 -21.51 0.63
CA ILE A 4 -2.19 -20.52 0.47
C ILE A 4 -1.65 -19.10 0.69
N PHE A 5 -0.77 -18.93 1.67
CA PHE A 5 -0.15 -17.65 1.97
C PHE A 5 0.80 -17.20 0.85
N GLY A 6 1.60 -18.12 0.32
CA GLY A 6 2.47 -17.85 -0.83
C GLY A 6 1.68 -17.45 -2.09
N VAL A 7 0.59 -18.17 -2.39
CA VAL A 7 -0.29 -17.83 -3.53
C VAL A 7 -0.95 -16.46 -3.34
N ALA A 8 -1.42 -16.15 -2.13
CA ALA A 8 -2.01 -14.85 -1.83
C ALA A 8 -1.00 -13.69 -2.05
N ILE A 9 0.25 -13.86 -1.62
CA ILE A 9 1.31 -12.86 -1.82
C ILE A 9 1.60 -12.67 -3.32
N VAL A 10 1.70 -13.76 -4.09
CA VAL A 10 1.97 -13.68 -5.53
C VAL A 10 0.80 -13.00 -6.26
N CYS A 11 -0.44 -13.36 -5.94
CA CYS A 11 -1.63 -12.70 -6.51
C CYS A 11 -1.68 -11.22 -6.16
N TYR A 12 -1.36 -10.86 -4.92
CA TYR A 12 -1.30 -9.47 -4.48
C TYR A 12 -0.25 -8.67 -5.26
N LEU A 13 0.97 -9.19 -5.37
CA LEU A 13 2.05 -8.56 -6.13
C LEU A 13 1.67 -8.42 -7.62
N PHE A 14 1.02 -9.43 -8.20
CA PHE A 14 0.58 -9.40 -9.59
C PHE A 14 -0.47 -8.30 -9.84
N ILE A 15 -1.46 -8.18 -8.96
CA ILE A 15 -2.48 -7.11 -9.03
C ILE A 15 -1.82 -5.75 -8.83
N ALA A 16 -0.95 -5.62 -7.83
CA ALA A 16 -0.24 -4.38 -7.54
C ALA A 16 0.57 -3.93 -8.77
N VAL A 17 1.44 -4.79 -9.33
CA VAL A 17 2.23 -4.50 -10.52
C VAL A 17 1.35 -4.14 -11.72
N SER A 18 0.25 -4.86 -11.94
CA SER A 18 -0.68 -4.58 -13.03
C SER A 18 -1.33 -3.21 -12.89
N LEU A 19 -1.73 -2.83 -11.66
CA LEU A 19 -2.24 -1.50 -11.37
C LEU A 19 -1.16 -0.44 -11.58
N SER A 20 0.07 -0.69 -11.12
CA SER A 20 1.21 0.21 -11.29
C SER A 20 1.49 0.49 -12.76
N ILE A 21 1.53 -0.55 -13.60
CA ILE A 21 1.77 -0.41 -15.05
C ILE A 21 0.64 0.38 -15.70
N LYS A 22 -0.61 0.12 -15.32
CA LYS A 22 -1.76 0.82 -15.87
C LYS A 22 -1.78 2.29 -15.45
N TYR A 23 -1.49 2.58 -14.18
CA TYR A 23 -1.29 3.93 -13.68
C TYR A 23 -0.12 4.61 -14.40
N PHE A 24 1.00 3.92 -14.59
CA PHE A 24 2.17 4.46 -15.28
C PHE A 24 1.89 4.76 -16.75
N SER A 25 1.11 3.91 -17.43
CA SER A 25 0.68 4.13 -18.81
C SER A 25 -0.25 5.34 -18.93
N LEU A 26 -1.15 5.54 -17.97
CA LEU A 26 -1.99 6.74 -17.90
C LEU A 26 -1.17 7.99 -17.58
N PHE A 27 -0.24 7.89 -16.63
CA PHE A 27 0.63 8.97 -16.21
C PHE A 27 1.58 9.43 -17.33
N SER A 28 2.13 8.48 -18.09
CA SER A 28 3.00 8.77 -19.25
C SER A 28 2.23 9.36 -20.44
N LYS A 29 0.90 9.24 -20.45
CA LYS A 29 0.03 9.82 -21.48
C LYS A 29 -0.36 11.27 -21.15
N GLU A 30 -0.15 11.71 -19.91
CA GLU A 30 -0.27 13.12 -19.53
C GLU A 30 0.96 13.90 -20.01
N GLN A 31 0.81 14.59 -21.13
CA GLN A 31 1.87 15.33 -21.82
C GLN A 31 2.28 16.67 -21.14
N ASN A 32 1.74 16.96 -19.94
CA ASN A 32 1.96 18.24 -19.24
C ASN A 32 2.93 18.14 -18.04
N ILE A 33 3.49 16.97 -17.77
CA ILE A 33 4.40 16.77 -16.63
C ILE A 33 5.85 16.86 -17.12
N SER A 34 6.68 17.59 -16.37
CA SER A 34 8.12 17.68 -16.63
C SER A 34 8.73 16.27 -16.55
N PRO A 35 9.65 15.87 -17.46
CA PRO A 35 10.30 14.55 -17.42
C PRO A 35 11.02 14.27 -16.08
N GLU A 36 11.43 15.31 -15.37
CA GLU A 36 12.02 15.24 -14.03
C GLU A 36 11.00 14.76 -12.99
N ASP A 37 9.80 15.33 -12.99
CA ASP A 37 8.70 14.96 -12.09
C ASP A 37 8.19 13.54 -12.38
N GLN A 38 8.17 13.16 -13.67
CA GLN A 38 7.82 11.80 -14.08
C GLN A 38 8.79 10.78 -13.49
N THR A 39 10.09 11.08 -13.50
CA THR A 39 11.13 10.21 -12.95
C THR A 39 10.98 10.05 -11.43
N ILE A 40 10.72 11.14 -10.72
CA ILE A 40 10.50 11.13 -9.26
C ILE A 40 9.25 10.32 -8.91
N CYS A 41 8.17 10.45 -9.68
CA CYS A 41 6.96 9.64 -9.49
C CYS A 41 7.24 8.15 -9.66
N ILE A 42 7.98 7.73 -10.69
CA ILE A 42 8.35 6.32 -10.91
C ILE A 42 9.15 5.78 -9.71
N ILE A 43 10.17 6.53 -9.27
CA ILE A 43 11.02 6.12 -8.14
C ILE A 43 10.19 5.99 -6.87
N THR A 44 9.32 6.98 -6.60
CA THR A 44 8.43 6.96 -5.44
C THR A 44 7.47 5.78 -5.49
N PHE A 45 6.95 5.44 -6.67
CA PHE A 45 6.07 4.30 -6.85
C PHE A 45 6.81 2.97 -6.64
N ALA A 46 8.05 2.85 -7.14
CA ALA A 46 8.89 1.67 -6.95
C ALA A 46 9.21 1.46 -5.46
N ILE A 47 9.59 2.52 -4.75
CA ILE A 47 9.81 2.51 -3.30
C ILE A 47 8.51 2.10 -2.59
N ALA A 48 7.40 2.76 -2.88
CA ALA A 48 6.11 2.45 -2.28
C ALA A 48 5.74 0.98 -2.49
N SER A 49 5.93 0.41 -3.69
CA SER A 49 5.65 -1.00 -3.97
C SER A 49 6.52 -1.98 -3.16
N ILE A 50 7.77 -1.63 -2.85
CA ILE A 50 8.68 -2.46 -2.04
C ILE A 50 8.34 -2.36 -0.56
N PHE A 51 8.01 -1.15 -0.09
CA PHE A 51 7.70 -0.88 1.31
C PHE A 51 6.25 -1.27 1.68
N TRP A 52 5.34 -1.35 0.70
CA TRP A 52 3.94 -1.73 0.91
C TRP A 52 3.74 -3.02 1.73
N PRO A 53 4.39 -4.16 1.39
CA PRO A 53 4.25 -5.40 2.17
C PRO A 53 4.82 -5.32 3.59
N ILE A 54 5.63 -4.30 3.89
CA ILE A 54 6.20 -4.06 5.23
C ILE A 54 5.30 -3.11 6.03
N VAL A 55 4.78 -2.05 5.40
CA VAL A 55 3.90 -1.06 6.03
C VAL A 55 2.58 -1.66 6.48
N ILE A 56 2.00 -2.59 5.69
CA ILE A 56 0.75 -3.26 6.07
C ILE A 56 0.89 -4.00 7.41
N PRO A 57 1.79 -4.97 7.59
CA PRO A 57 1.89 -5.70 8.85
C PRO A 57 2.23 -4.78 10.03
N ILE A 58 3.06 -3.74 9.84
CA ILE A 58 3.38 -2.76 10.89
C ILE A 58 2.11 -2.01 11.35
N SER A 59 1.31 -1.51 10.41
CA SER A 59 0.07 -0.80 10.74
C SER A 59 -0.98 -1.70 11.40
N TYR A 60 -1.02 -2.99 11.06
CA TYR A 60 -1.81 -3.97 11.82
C TYR A 60 -1.23 -4.22 13.22
N PHE A 61 0.10 -4.29 13.37
CA PHE A 61 0.75 -4.51 14.66
C PHE A 61 0.45 -3.37 15.65
N GLU A 62 0.53 -2.11 15.20
CA GLU A 62 0.14 -0.94 16.01
C GLU A 62 -1.32 -0.97 16.46
N LEU A 63 -2.22 -1.54 15.64
CA LEU A 63 -3.62 -1.70 15.98
C LEU A 63 -3.84 -2.74 17.10
N PHE A 64 -3.04 -3.81 17.13
CA PHE A 64 -3.12 -4.87 18.14
C PHE A 64 -2.33 -4.54 19.41
N GLU A 65 -1.24 -3.78 19.30
CA GLU A 65 -0.39 -3.38 20.43
C GLU A 65 -1.01 -2.27 21.29
N SER A 66 -2.14 -1.69 20.85
CA SER A 66 -2.92 -0.74 21.63
C SER A 66 -4.25 -1.33 22.13
N PRO A 67 -4.26 -2.21 23.16
CA PRO A 67 -5.49 -2.60 23.84
C PRO A 67 -6.23 -1.41 24.50
N ASN A 68 -5.63 -0.23 24.52
CA ASN A 68 -6.20 1.01 25.06
C ASN A 68 -7.00 1.84 24.03
N SER A 69 -6.84 1.62 22.71
CA SER A 69 -7.58 2.37 21.68
C SER A 69 -9.00 1.82 21.47
N VAL A 70 -9.19 0.51 21.61
CA VAL A 70 -10.53 -0.14 21.58
C VAL A 70 -11.41 0.39 22.73
N LYS A 71 -10.83 0.60 23.91
CA LYS A 71 -11.55 1.15 25.06
C LYS A 71 -12.00 2.60 24.82
N LYS A 72 -11.24 3.40 24.07
CA LYS A 72 -11.57 4.81 23.79
C LYS A 72 -12.77 4.94 22.84
N THR A 73 -12.90 4.03 21.87
CA THR A 73 -14.05 3.99 20.96
C THR A 73 -15.33 3.51 21.66
N LEU A 74 -15.24 2.57 22.60
CA LEU A 74 -16.41 2.07 23.35
C LEU A 74 -16.91 3.04 24.43
N VAL A 75 -16.05 3.94 24.91
CA VAL A 75 -16.42 4.99 25.88
C VAL A 75 -16.95 6.25 25.18
N GLY A 76 -16.47 6.59 23.98
CA GLY A 76 -16.93 7.77 23.23
C GLY A 76 -18.25 7.60 22.44
N VAL A 77 -18.87 6.41 22.45
CA VAL A 77 -20.17 6.14 21.82
C VAL A 77 -21.32 6.16 22.84
N ASN A 78 -21.02 6.25 24.14
CA ASN A 78 -22.00 6.26 25.23
C ASN A 78 -22.13 7.62 25.94
N GLU A 79 -21.78 8.72 25.26
CA GLU A 79 -22.06 10.09 25.72
C GLU A 79 -23.08 10.77 24.80
#